data_AF-A0A844MGF2-F1
#
_entry.id   AF-A0A844MGF2-F1
#
_cell.length_a   1.000
_cell.length_b   1.000
_cell.length_c   1.000
_cell.angle_alpha   90.00
_cell.angle_beta   90.00
_cell.angle_gamma   90.00
#
_symmetry.space_group_name_H-M   'P 1'
#
loop_
_entity.id
_entity.type
_entity.pdbx_description
1 polymer ?
#
loop_
_entity_poly.entity_id
_entity_poly.type
_entity_poly.pdbx_seq_one_letter_code
_entity_poly.pdbx_strand_id
1 'polypeptide(L)' 'MVQQPRRDEPLYCCIVPVESITGNLEEELTTFGKSEDAARCQAQQMLFLNYKCNEEQIQQLMEQARSEYVSPWCSPN' A
#
# COMPACT_ATOMS: atom_id res chain seq x y z
N MET A 1 -13.71 8.60 8.63
CA MET A 1 -14.56 7.88 7.66
C MET A 1 -13.76 6.68 7.19
N VAL A 2 -14.14 5.45 7.58
CA VAL A 2 -13.44 4.21 7.15
C VAL A 2 -14.18 3.67 5.94
N GLN A 3 -13.54 3.62 4.78
CA GLN A 3 -14.14 3.01 3.59
C GLN A 3 -14.10 1.49 3.74
N GLN A 4 -15.27 0.85 3.83
CA GLN A 4 -15.37 -0.61 3.82
C GLN A 4 -15.05 -1.13 2.42
N PRO A 5 -14.18 -2.15 2.26
CA PRO A 5 -13.98 -2.80 0.98
C PRO A 5 -15.30 -3.38 0.46
N ARG A 6 -15.63 -3.12 -0.82
CA ARG A 6 -16.81 -3.73 -1.45
C ARG A 6 -16.57 -5.24 -1.56
N ARG A 7 -17.53 -6.05 -1.09
CA ARG A 7 -17.40 -7.51 -0.93
C ARG A 7 -17.07 -8.28 -2.21
N ASP A 8 -17.28 -7.69 -3.39
CA ASP A 8 -17.21 -8.40 -4.68
C ASP A 8 -16.07 -7.92 -5.60
N GLU A 9 -15.14 -7.08 -5.13
CA GLU A 9 -14.01 -6.64 -5.94
C GLU A 9 -12.69 -7.21 -5.40
N PRO A 10 -11.77 -7.66 -6.27
CA PRO A 10 -10.45 -8.08 -5.84
C PRO A 10 -9.76 -6.91 -5.14
N LEU A 11 -9.41 -7.10 -3.87
CA LEU A 11 -8.68 -6.11 -3.10
C LEU A 11 -7.21 -6.52 -3.09
N TYR A 12 -6.34 -5.65 -3.54
CA TYR A 12 -4.90 -5.81 -3.40
C TYR A 12 -4.42 -4.81 -2.36
N CYS A 13 -3.47 -5.21 -1.53
CA CYS A 13 -2.72 -4.28 -0.73
C CYS A 13 -1.28 -4.17 -1.23
N CYS A 14 -0.71 -2.98 -1.10
CA CYS A 14 0.72 -2.74 -1.29
C CYS A 14 1.30 -2.33 0.06
N ILE A 15 2.29 -3.07 0.54
CA ILE A 15 2.96 -2.83 1.82
C ILE A 15 4.37 -2.35 1.50
N VAL A 16 4.68 -1.14 1.95
CA VAL A 16 5.98 -0.50 1.75
C VAL A 16 6.65 -0.34 3.11
N PRO A 17 7.84 -0.93 3.33
CA PRO A 17 8.62 -0.64 4.53
C PRO A 17 9.09 0.81 4.48
N VAL A 18 8.77 1.61 5.50
CA VAL A 18 9.16 3.04 5.56
C VAL A 18 10.19 3.33 6.64
N GLU A 19 10.80 2.28 7.21
CA GLU A 19 11.89 2.40 8.20
C GLU A 19 13.01 3.34 7.72
N SER A 20 13.41 3.23 6.45
CA SER A 20 14.53 4.02 5.90
C SER A 20 14.27 5.53 5.90
N ILE A 21 13.01 5.95 6.00
CA ILE A 21 12.60 7.36 5.99
C ILE A 21 12.04 7.83 7.34
N THR A 22 11.45 6.95 8.15
CA THR A 22 10.89 7.32 9.46
C THR A 22 11.79 6.96 10.64
N GLY A 23 12.77 6.08 10.44
CA GLY A 23 13.63 5.53 11.50
C GLY A 23 12.94 4.51 12.40
N ASN A 24 11.70 4.11 12.08
CA ASN A 24 10.92 3.15 12.86
C ASN A 24 10.87 1.79 12.14
N LEU A 25 11.53 0.79 12.72
CA LEU A 25 11.61 -0.58 12.20
C LEU A 25 10.25 -1.27 11.99
N GLU A 26 9.24 -0.87 12.77
CA GLU A 26 7.91 -1.48 12.74
C GLU A 26 6.91 -0.71 11.86
N GLU A 27 7.32 0.42 11.27
CA GLU A 27 6.41 1.26 10.49
C GLU A 27 6.35 0.81 9.02
N GLU A 28 5.15 0.45 8.58
CA GLU A 28 4.85 0.10 7.19
C GLU A 28 3.72 0.97 6.65
N LEU A 29 3.90 1.47 5.42
CA LEU A 29 2.81 2.10 4.66
C LEU A 29 2.03 1.01 3.93
N THR A 30 0.76 0.84 4.29
CA THR A 30 -0.15 -0.08 3.59
C THR A 30 -1.20 0.70 2.81
N THR A 31 -1.30 0.45 1.50
CA THR A 31 -2.33 1.02 0.62
C THR A 31 -3.18 -0.08 -0.02
N PHE A 32 -4.36 0.27 -0.52
CA PHE A 32 -5.32 -0.70 -1.04
C PHE A 32 -5.86 -0.29 -2.42
N GLY A 33 -5.88 -1.21 -3.36
CA GLY A 33 -6.35 -0.98 -4.72
C GLY A 33 -7.23 -2.10 -5.24
N LYS A 34 -8.01 -1.81 -6.28
CA LYS A 34 -8.78 -2.82 -7.02
C LYS A 34 -7.91 -3.72 -7.90
N SER A 35 -6.65 -3.33 -8.07
CA SER A 35 -5.60 -4.08 -8.75
C SER A 35 -4.28 -3.83 -8.02
N GLU A 36 -3.28 -4.67 -8.28
CA GLU A 36 -1.93 -4.45 -7.80
C GLU A 36 -1.38 -3.09 -8.22
N ASP A 37 -1.51 -2.73 -9.50
CA ASP A 37 -1.09 -1.42 -10.00
C ASP A 37 -1.78 -0.26 -9.28
N ALA A 38 -3.09 -0.39 -8.99
CA ALA A 38 -3.82 0.65 -8.27
C ALA A 38 -3.31 0.81 -6.84
N ALA A 39 -3.00 -0.30 -6.14
CA ALA A 39 -2.44 -0.27 -4.80
C ALA A 39 -1.05 0.36 -4.79
N ARG A 40 -0.18 -0.01 -5.75
CA ARG A 40 1.17 0.54 -5.93
C ARG A 40 1.15 2.02 -6.30
N CYS A 41 0.27 2.45 -7.21
CA CYS A 41 0.09 3.87 -7.54
C CYS A 41 -0.32 4.68 -6.31
N GLN A 42 -1.23 4.14 -5.50
CA GLN A 42 -1.64 4.81 -4.27
C GLN A 42 -0.48 4.90 -3.26
N ALA A 43 0.35 3.86 -3.14
CA ALA A 43 1.54 3.89 -2.30
C ALA A 43 2.51 4.99 -2.72
N GLN A 44 2.83 5.09 -4.02
CA GLN A 44 3.69 6.14 -4.56
C GLN A 44 3.16 7.56 -4.26
N GLN A 45 1.86 7.79 -4.44
CA GLN A 45 1.24 9.06 -4.11
C GLN A 45 1.34 9.39 -2.62
N MET A 46 1.15 8.40 -1.74
CA MET A 46 1.26 8.58 -0.30
C MET A 46 2.71 8.87 0.14
N LEU A 47 3.69 8.18 -0.45
CA LEU A 47 5.12 8.47 -0.23
C LEU A 47 5.48 9.90 -0.64
N PHE A 48 4.99 10.35 -1.80
CA PHE A 48 5.21 11.72 -2.26
C PHE A 48 4.49 12.77 -1.38
N LEU A 49 3.22 12.56 -1.07
CA LEU A 49 2.38 13.56 -0.40
C LEU A 49 2.65 13.65 1.10
N ASN A 50 2.74 12.52 1.79
CA ASN A 50 2.83 12.47 3.26
C ASN A 50 4.27 12.39 3.74
N TYR A 51 5.08 11.57 3.10
CA TYR A 51 6.48 11.36 3.50
C TYR A 51 7.46 12.28 2.78
N LYS A 52 6.98 13.07 1.80
CA LYS A 52 7.79 14.03 1.01
C LYS A 52 8.99 13.36 0.33
N CYS A 53 8.87 12.07 -0.01
CA CYS A 53 9.90 11.35 -0.74
C CYS A 53 10.06 11.93 -2.15
N ASN A 54 11.30 11.97 -2.64
CA ASN A 54 11.60 12.27 -4.04
C ASN A 54 11.43 11.01 -4.92
N GLU A 55 11.53 11.17 -6.25
CA GLU A 55 11.32 10.07 -7.20
C GLU A 55 12.28 8.89 -6.98
N GLU A 56 13.55 9.15 -6.70
CA GLU A 56 14.57 8.11 -6.45
C GLU A 56 14.25 7.30 -5.18
N GLN A 57 13.89 7.99 -4.10
CA GLN A 57 13.48 7.36 -2.84
C GLN A 57 12.20 6.54 -3.03
N ILE A 58 11.23 7.07 -3.76
CA ILE A 58 10.00 6.35 -4.08
C ILE A 58 10.33 5.07 -4.85
N GLN A 59 11.22 5.13 -5.84
CA GLN A 59 11.62 3.95 -6.60
C GLN A 59 12.28 2.89 -5.71
N GLN A 60 13.24 3.29 -4.86
CA GLN A 60 13.92 2.37 -3.93
C GLN A 60 12.95 1.71 -2.93
N LEU A 61 11.98 2.47 -2.42
CA LEU A 61 10.95 1.97 -1.52
C LEU A 61 9.99 1.02 -2.23
N MET A 62 9.60 1.34 -3.46
CA MET A 62 8.69 0.52 -4.26
C MET A 62 9.33 -0.78 -4.80
N GLU A 63 10.65 -0.84 -4.91
CA GLU A 63 11.40 -2.08 -5.18
C GLU A 63 11.37 -3.05 -3.99
N GLN A 64 11.28 -2.52 -2.77
CA GLN A 64 11.14 -3.30 -1.53
C GLN A 64 9.67 -3.58 -1.18
N ALA A 65 8.74 -2.89 -1.84
CA ALA A 65 7.31 -3.03 -1.58
C ALA A 65 6.79 -4.38 -2.06
N ARG A 66 5.97 -5.01 -1.22
CA ARG A 66 5.25 -6.25 -1.54
C ARG A 66 3.79 -5.96 -1.84
N SER A 67 3.26 -6.67 -2.82
CA SER A 67 1.84 -6.63 -3.16
C SER A 67 1.19 -7.94 -2.72
N GLU A 68 0.09 -7.87 -1.98
CA GLU A 68 -0.64 -9.06 -1.54
C GLU A 68 -2.11 -8.98 -1.98
N TYR A 69 -2.66 -10.12 -2.40
CA TYR A 69 -4.09 -10.23 -2.68
C TYR A 69 -4.85 -10.45 -1.36
N VAL A 70 -5.75 -9.51 -1.07
CA VAL A 70 -6.61 -9.55 0.10
C VAL A 70 -7.93 -10.19 -0.32
N SER A 71 -8.07 -11.49 -0.08
CA SER A 71 -9.35 -12.17 -0.28
C SER A 71 -10.41 -11.60 0.68
N PRO A 72 -11.68 -11.43 0.24
CA PRO A 72 -12.75 -10.99 1.13
C PRO A 72 -12.86 -11.90 2.35
N TRP A 73 -12.62 -11.35 3.55
CA TRP A 73 -12.51 -12.15 4.78
C TRP A 73 -13.82 -12.73 5.31
N CYS A 74 -14.96 -12.47 4.68
CA CYS A 74 -16.26 -13.00 5.10
C CYS A 74 -17.27 -12.97 3.94
N SER A 75 -17.33 -14.02 3.13
CA SER A 75 -18.59 -14.39 2.47
C SER A 75 -19.28 -15.42 3.37
N PRO A 76 -20.44 -15.10 3.98
CA PRO A 76 -21.26 -16.14 4.56
C PRO A 76 -21.73 -17.05 3.41
N ASN A 77 -21.45 -18.35 3.51
CA ASN A 77 -22.11 -19.36 2.68
C ASN A 77 -23.63 -19.30 2.85
#